data_AF-A0AAU7C6X1-F1
#
_entry.id   AF-A0AAU7C6X1-F1
#
_cell.length_a   1.000
_cell.length_b   1.000
_cell.length_c   1.000
_cell.angle_alpha   90.00
_cell.angle_beta   90.00
_cell.angle_gamma   90.00
#
_symmetry.space_group_name_H-M   'P 1'
#
loop_
_entity.id
_entity.type
_entity.pdbx_description
1 polymer ?
#
loop_
_entity_poly.entity_id
_entity_poly.type
_entity_poly.pdbx_seq_one_letter_code
_entity_poly.pdbx_strand_id
1 'polypeptide(L)'
;MMTSVLSREDRVIRIDPREADDLIALLRLVGIPCGNPAAGSQPGEVCIPLPDTAGEAELKRAEAIVLEFNRMRATRAIHHAQEN
;
A
#
# COMPACT_ATOMS: atom_id res chain seq x y z
N MET A 1 10.51 -0.65 9.79
CA MET A 1 9.21 -0.76 9.11
C MET A 1 9.40 -0.25 7.69
N MET A 2 9.08 -1.06 6.68
CA MET A 2 9.15 -0.64 5.28
C MET A 2 7.98 0.31 4.97
N THR A 3 8.26 1.42 4.30
CA THR A 3 7.23 2.34 3.81
C THR A 3 6.63 1.78 2.54
N SER A 4 5.30 1.74 2.47
CA SER A 4 4.60 1.25 1.30
C SER A 4 4.76 2.23 0.14
N VAL A 5 4.99 1.77 -1.09
CA VAL A 5 5.23 2.64 -2.24
C VAL A 5 4.51 2.12 -3.48
N LEU A 6 3.86 3.03 -4.22
CA LEU A 6 3.29 2.72 -5.53
C LEU A 6 4.36 2.91 -6.61
N SER A 7 4.69 1.84 -7.34
CA SER A 7 5.40 1.92 -8.61
C SER A 7 4.38 2.11 -9.72
N ARG A 8 4.36 3.30 -10.33
CA ARG A 8 3.45 3.61 -11.45
C ARG A 8 3.85 2.92 -12.74
N GLU A 9 5.15 2.72 -12.94
CA GLU A 9 5.71 2.03 -14.11
C GLU A 9 5.32 0.54 -14.10
N ASP A 10 5.51 -0.11 -12.95
CA ASP A 10 5.17 -1.52 -12.77
C ASP A 10 3.67 -1.74 -12.41
N ARG A 11 2.94 -0.66 -12.09
CA ARG A 11 1.55 -0.70 -11.58
C ARG A 11 1.38 -1.60 -10.36
N VAL A 12 2.37 -1.61 -9.47
CA VAL A 12 2.33 -2.40 -8.24
C VAL A 12 2.53 -1.52 -7.02
N ILE A 13 1.84 -1.86 -5.93
CA ILE A 13 2.12 -1.30 -4.61
C ILE A 13 3.01 -2.27 -3.86
N ARG A 14 4.21 -1.83 -3.50
CA ARG A 14 5.16 -2.58 -2.68
C ARG A 14 4.90 -2.27 -1.21
N ILE A 15 4.77 -3.30 -0.38
CA ILE A 15 4.41 -3.17 1.03
C ILE A 15 4.96 -4.34 1.85
N ASP A 16 5.04 -4.17 3.17
CA ASP A 16 5.33 -5.27 4.10
C ASP A 16 4.18 -6.31 4.08
N PRO A 17 4.47 -7.62 4.08
CA PRO A 17 3.47 -8.67 4.06
C PRO A 17 2.46 -8.58 5.22
N ARG A 18 2.87 -8.06 6.39
CA ARG A 18 1.97 -7.94 7.55
C ARG A 18 0.88 -6.90 7.36
N GLU A 19 1.05 -6.02 6.38
CA GLU A 19 0.20 -4.85 6.17
C GLU A 19 -0.53 -4.91 4.82
N ALA A 20 -0.21 -5.90 4.01
CA ALA A 20 -0.81 -6.09 2.70
C ALA A 20 -2.33 -6.26 2.79
N ASP A 21 -2.81 -7.06 3.75
CA ASP A 21 -4.25 -7.28 3.96
C ASP A 21 -4.98 -5.98 4.36
N ASP A 22 -4.41 -5.17 5.26
CA ASP A 22 -4.97 -3.88 5.67
C ASP A 22 -5.05 -2.90 4.50
N LEU A 23 -3.98 -2.80 3.70
CA LEU A 23 -3.97 -1.93 2.54
C LEU A 23 -4.94 -2.41 1.46
N ILE A 24 -5.04 -3.72 1.19
CA ILE A 24 -6.01 -4.29 0.24
C ILE A 24 -7.44 -3.97 0.70
N ALA A 25 -7.74 -4.10 1.99
CA ALA A 25 -9.04 -3.76 2.54
C ALA A 25 -9.37 -2.28 2.31
N LEU A 26 -8.41 -1.37 2.55
CA LEU A 26 -8.58 0.06 2.29
C LEU A 26 -8.79 0.38 0.81
N LEU A 27 -8.00 -0.20 -0.08
CA LEU A 27 -8.14 -0.01 -1.53
C LEU A 27 -9.52 -0.46 -2.01
N ARG A 28 -9.99 -1.63 -1.56
CA ARG A 28 -11.33 -2.13 -1.88
C ARG A 28 -12.44 -1.25 -1.31
N LEU A 29 -12.27 -0.73 -0.09
CA LEU A 29 -13.23 0.16 0.56
C LEU A 29 -13.45 1.45 -0.24
N VAL A 30 -12.38 2.00 -0.83
CA VAL A 30 -12.45 3.21 -1.68
C VAL A 30 -12.75 2.90 -3.16
N GLY A 31 -13.05 1.63 -3.48
CA GLY A 31 -13.40 1.20 -4.84
C GLY A 31 -12.23 1.18 -5.82
N ILE A 32 -10.98 1.06 -5.33
CA ILE A 32 -9.81 0.87 -6.18
C ILE A 32 -9.61 -0.64 -6.39
N PRO A 33 -9.72 -1.12 -7.64
CA PRO A 33 -9.48 -2.52 -7.94
C PRO A 33 -7.98 -2.84 -7.74
N CYS A 34 -7.72 -3.96 -7.06
CA CYS A 34 -6.38 -4.47 -6.81
C CYS A 34 -6.41 -6.01 -6.90
N GLY A 35 -5.33 -6.59 -7.39
CA GLY A 35 -5.15 -8.03 -7.45
C GLY A 35 -4.63 -8.62 -6.15
N ASN A 36 -4.36 -9.92 -6.16
CA ASN A 36 -3.84 -10.62 -4.99
C ASN A 36 -2.38 -10.23 -4.73
N PRO A 37 -1.95 -10.17 -3.47
CA PRO A 37 -0.57 -9.90 -3.12
C PRO A 37 0.31 -11.04 -3.63
N ALA A 38 1.39 -10.67 -4.31
CA ALA A 38 2.41 -11.57 -4.83
C ALA A 38 3.75 -11.31 -4.12
N ALA A 39 4.67 -12.27 -4.15
CA ALA A 39 6.01 -12.06 -3.63
C ALA A 39 6.70 -10.91 -4.36
N GLY A 40 7.31 -9.99 -3.59
CA GLY A 40 8.08 -8.87 -4.14
C GLY A 40 9.45 -9.29 -4.65
N SER A 41 10.18 -8.32 -5.20
CA SER A 41 11.55 -8.55 -5.66
C SER A 41 12.55 -8.60 -4.50
N GLN A 42 12.16 -8.06 -3.34
CA GLN A 42 12.97 -8.03 -2.13
C GLN A 42 12.47 -9.03 -1.08
N PRO A 43 13.37 -9.66 -0.31
CA PRO A 43 12.97 -10.51 0.80
C PRO A 43 12.23 -9.69 1.86
N GLY A 44 11.03 -10.13 2.23
CA GLY A 44 10.16 -9.42 3.17
C GLY A 44 9.28 -8.34 2.53
N GLU A 45 9.20 -8.29 1.20
CA GLU A 45 8.31 -7.41 0.43
C GLU A 45 7.22 -8.23 -0.26
N VAL A 46 6.01 -7.68 -0.34
CA VAL A 46 4.96 -8.16 -1.24
C VAL A 46 4.49 -7.04 -2.16
N CYS A 47 4.06 -7.43 -3.35
CA CYS A 47 3.54 -6.55 -4.39
C CYS A 47 2.05 -6.78 -4.56
N ILE A 48 1.26 -5.71 -4.45
CA ILE A 48 -0.16 -5.71 -4.77
C ILE A 48 -0.32 -5.11 -6.17
N PRO A 49 -0.68 -5.91 -7.19
CA PRO A 49 -0.83 -5.40 -8.55
C PRO A 49 -2.12 -4.60 -8.69
N LEU A 50 -2.04 -3.48 -9.42
CA LEU A 50 -3.20 -2.75 -9.91
C LEU A 50 -3.54 -3.24 -11.32
N PRO A 51 -4.81 -3.32 -11.70
CA PRO A 51 -5.21 -3.84 -12.99
C PRO A 51 -4.73 -2.92 -14.12
N ASP A 52 -4.47 -3.50 -15.29
CA ASP A 52 -4.01 -2.73 -16.46
C ASP A 52 -5.03 -1.71 -16.98
N THR A 53 -6.29 -1.90 -16.60
CA THR A 53 -7.39 -0.99 -16.90
C THR A 53 -7.42 0.24 -15.99
N ALA A 54 -6.62 0.27 -14.91
CA ALA A 54 -6.55 1.42 -14.02
C ALA A 54 -5.94 2.62 -14.77
N GLY A 55 -6.76 3.66 -14.96
CA GLY A 55 -6.32 4.91 -15.56
C GLY A 55 -5.51 5.77 -14.60
N GLU A 56 -4.97 6.88 -15.09
CA GLU A 56 -4.17 7.80 -14.26
C GLU A 56 -4.91 8.32 -13.03
N ALA A 57 -6.22 8.51 -13.12
CA ALA A 57 -7.04 8.95 -11.99
C ALA A 57 -7.07 7.90 -10.87
N GLU A 58 -7.15 6.62 -11.21
CA GLU A 58 -7.11 5.51 -10.25
C GLU A 58 -5.72 5.35 -9.64
N LEU A 59 -4.66 5.47 -10.44
CA LEU A 59 -3.28 5.44 -9.94
C LEU A 59 -3.00 6.59 -8.96
N LYS A 60 -3.46 7.82 -9.27
CA LYS A 60 -3.35 8.96 -8.35
C LYS A 60 -4.12 8.74 -7.06
N ARG A 61 -5.32 8.15 -7.12
CA ARG A 61 -6.08 7.80 -5.91
C ARG A 61 -5.36 6.73 -5.10
N ALA A 62 -4.84 5.68 -5.74
CA ALA A 62 -4.09 4.63 -5.07
C ALA A 62 -2.85 5.19 -4.36
N GLU A 63 -2.12 6.10 -5.03
CA GLU A 63 -0.97 6.79 -4.44
C GLU A 63 -1.36 7.61 -3.21
N ALA A 64 -2.46 8.36 -3.28
CA ALA A 64 -2.95 9.15 -2.14
C ALA A 64 -3.32 8.25 -0.94
N ILE A 65 -3.95 7.10 -1.19
CA ILE A 65 -4.27 6.12 -0.15
C ILE A 65 -3.01 5.52 0.46
N VAL A 66 -2.02 5.16 -0.36
CA VAL A 66 -0.72 4.65 0.11
C VAL A 66 -0.01 5.69 0.99
N LEU A 67 -0.05 6.96 0.59
CA LEU A 67 0.54 8.05 1.37
C LEU A 67 -0.16 8.21 2.72
N GLU A 68 -1.49 8.21 2.75
CA GLU A 68 -2.25 8.35 3.99
C GLU A 68 -2.07 7.13 4.90
N PHE A 69 -2.03 5.92 4.33
CA PHE A 69 -1.73 4.70 5.07
C PHE A 69 -0.38 4.79 5.78
N ASN A 70 0.66 5.23 5.07
CA ASN A 70 1.98 5.46 5.67
C ASN A 70 1.96 6.55 6.75
N ARG A 71 1.18 7.62 6.57
CA ARG A 71 1.03 8.68 7.58
C ARG A 71 0.37 8.15 8.85
N MET A 72 -0.73 7.41 8.72
CA MET A 72 -1.42 6.79 9.85
C MET A 72 -0.49 5.86 10.65
N ARG A 73 0.37 5.09 9.96
CA ARG A 73 1.37 4.24 10.59
C ARG A 73 2.43 5.05 11.35
N ALA A 74 2.94 6.12 10.73
CA ALA A 74 3.91 7.00 11.37
C ALA A 74 3.33 7.62 12.65
N THR A 75 2.07 8.06 12.63
CA THR A 75 1.38 8.58 13.81
C THR A 75 1.23 7.51 14.90
N ARG A 76 0.84 6.28 14.55
CA ARG A 76 0.75 5.17 15.53
C ARG A 76 2.10 4.82 16.15
N ALA A 77 3.18 4.83 15.36
CA ALA A 77 4.53 4.59 15.86
C ALA A 77 4.99 5.66 16.87
N ILE A 78 4.61 6.93 16.63
CA ILE A 78 4.92 8.04 17.55
C ILE A 78 4.15 7.90 18.86
N HIS A 79 2.85 7.59 18.80
CA HIS A 79 2.03 7.41 20.00
C HIS A 79 2.52 6.23 20.86
N HIS A 80 2.87 5.09 20.24
CA HIS A 80 3.45 3.95 20.96
C HIS A 80 4.82 4.25 21.59
N ALA A 81 5.59 5.18 21.05
CA ALA A 81 6.89 5.58 21.61
C ALA A 81 6.76 6.53 22.82
N GLN A 82 5.58 7.13 23.05
CA GLN A 82 5.33 7.99 24.22
C GLN A 82 4.73 7.25 25.41
N GLU A 83 4.18 6.04 25.21
CA GLU A 83 3.58 5.22 26.26
C GLU A 83 4.55 4.22 26.91
N ASN A 84 5.85 4.26 26.57
CA ASN A 84 6.87 3.35 27.14
C ASN A 84 8.03 4.08 27.83
#